data_AF-A0AAU8K0S4-F1
#
_entry.id   AF-A0AAU8K0S4-F1
#
_cell.length_a   1.000
_cell.length_b   1.000
_cell.length_c   1.000
_cell.angle_alpha   90.00
_cell.angle_beta   90.00
_cell.angle_gamma   90.00
#
_symmetry.space_group_name_H-M   'P 1'
#
loop_
_entity.id
_entity.type
_entity.pdbx_description
1 polymer ?
#
loop_
_entity_poly.entity_id
_entity_poly.type
_entity_poly.pdbx_seq_one_letter_code
_entity_poly.pdbx_strand_id
1 'polypeptide(L)'
;MRVAGAVVVIAVLDGGSGADLARRFTAANAAGLLIADPRPGVAEDLAVELDRPGCPVVGVCGDVHRPSDIAALVATAAKHLGPIGLFAVAGPDGERIVSLADLPDHLDPLAELLAPVGEAISEVVPPQRQASDSPSAARTAVR
;
A
#
# COMPACT_ATOMS: atom_id res chain seq x y z
N MET A 1 2.44 15.55 -9.77
CA MET A 1 1.33 14.83 -9.12
C MET A 1 0.57 15.78 -8.20
N ARG A 2 -0.76 15.80 -8.25
CA ARG A 2 -1.61 16.70 -7.44
C ARG A 2 -2.35 15.88 -6.38
N VAL A 3 -2.08 16.14 -5.10
CA VAL A 3 -2.73 15.45 -3.96
C VAL A 3 -4.01 16.17 -3.53
N ALA A 4 -4.05 17.49 -3.66
CA ALA A 4 -5.20 18.29 -3.24
C ALA A 4 -6.48 17.86 -3.95
N GLY A 5 -7.50 17.48 -3.17
CA GLY A 5 -8.78 16.98 -3.65
C GLY A 5 -8.80 15.51 -4.10
N ALA A 6 -7.67 14.79 -4.00
CA ALA A 6 -7.61 13.37 -4.33
C ALA A 6 -7.93 12.50 -3.11
N VAL A 7 -8.62 11.39 -3.32
CA VAL A 7 -8.64 10.28 -2.36
C VAL A 7 -7.37 9.47 -2.55
N VAL A 8 -6.68 9.16 -1.45
CA VAL A 8 -5.41 8.43 -1.47
C VAL A 8 -5.51 7.15 -0.67
N VAL A 9 -5.05 6.04 -1.25
CA VAL A 9 -4.81 4.78 -0.53
C VAL A 9 -3.34 4.70 -0.16
N ILE A 10 -3.03 4.40 1.09
CA ILE A 10 -1.68 4.19 1.61
C ILE A 10 -1.58 2.75 2.09
N ALA A 11 -0.83 1.93 1.38
CA ALA A 11 -0.53 0.56 1.71
C ALA A 11 0.83 0.46 2.39
N VAL A 12 0.86 0.05 3.66
CA VAL A 12 2.09 -0.11 4.42
C VAL A 12 2.58 -1.54 4.29
N LEU A 13 3.85 -1.71 3.93
CA LEU A 13 4.54 -2.99 3.92
C LEU A 13 5.11 -3.30 5.29
N ASP A 14 5.44 -4.57 5.54
CA ASP A 14 6.08 -4.97 6.79
C ASP A 14 7.39 -4.19 7.02
N GLY A 15 7.59 -3.73 8.25
CA GLY A 15 8.71 -2.84 8.62
C GLY A 15 8.57 -1.38 8.15
N GLY A 16 7.54 -1.03 7.38
CA GLY A 16 7.25 0.34 6.94
C GLY A 16 6.42 1.16 7.93
N SER A 17 6.27 2.44 7.61
CA SER A 17 5.34 3.36 8.30
C SER A 17 4.64 4.27 7.31
N GLY A 18 3.30 4.26 7.33
CA GLY A 18 2.48 5.16 6.54
C GLY A 18 2.26 6.54 7.18
N ALA A 19 2.72 6.77 8.41
CA ALA A 19 2.34 7.95 9.20
C ALA A 19 2.80 9.28 8.58
N ASP A 20 4.06 9.36 8.15
CA ASP A 20 4.60 10.59 7.56
C ASP A 20 3.97 10.91 6.21
N LEU A 21 3.69 9.87 5.42
CA LEU A 21 2.98 10.01 4.15
C LEU A 21 1.53 10.47 4.38
N ALA A 22 0.83 9.85 5.34
CA ALA A 22 -0.53 10.22 5.71
C ALA A 22 -0.59 11.69 6.14
N ARG A 23 0.25 12.10 7.10
CA ARG A 23 0.33 13.49 7.57
C ARG A 23 0.61 14.47 6.43
N ARG A 24 1.52 14.13 5.51
CA ARG A 24 1.83 14.96 4.33
C ARG A 24 0.61 15.11 3.42
N PHE A 25 -0.12 14.03 3.13
CA PHE A 25 -1.29 14.11 2.27
C PHE A 25 -2.47 14.82 2.94
N THR A 26 -2.69 14.61 4.24
CA THR A 26 -3.69 15.37 4.97
C THR A 26 -3.34 16.87 4.95
N ALA A 27 -2.06 17.24 5.13
CA ALA A 27 -1.61 18.63 5.06
C ALA A 27 -1.69 19.22 3.63
N ALA A 28 -1.59 18.37 2.61
CA ALA A 28 -1.76 18.75 1.21
C ALA A 28 -3.24 18.81 0.76
N ASN A 29 -4.19 18.73 1.68
CA ASN A 29 -5.64 18.78 1.43
C ASN A 29 -6.14 17.64 0.52
N ALA A 30 -5.67 16.41 0.73
CA ALA A 30 -6.34 15.23 0.19
C ALA A 30 -7.84 15.24 0.55
N ALA A 31 -8.70 14.79 -0.35
CA ALA A 31 -10.14 14.69 -0.10
C ALA A 31 -10.50 13.59 0.90
N GLY A 32 -9.62 12.59 1.06
CA GLY A 32 -9.74 11.52 2.04
C GLY A 32 -8.56 10.58 1.95
N LEU A 33 -8.31 9.84 3.02
CA LEU A 33 -7.23 8.86 3.10
C LEU A 33 -7.78 7.49 3.52
N LEU A 34 -7.34 6.43 2.84
CA LEU A 34 -7.44 5.08 3.37
C LEU A 34 -6.02 4.60 3.69
N ILE A 35 -5.80 4.11 4.91
CA ILE A 35 -4.52 3.57 5.38
C ILE A 35 -4.71 2.07 5.62
N ALA A 36 -3.84 1.26 5.02
CA ALA A 36 -3.79 -0.18 5.19
C ALA A 36 -2.45 -0.58 5.80
N ASP A 37 -2.47 -1.30 6.92
CA ASP A 37 -1.28 -1.86 7.56
C ASP A 37 -1.51 -3.36 7.84
N PRO A 38 -0.50 -4.23 7.68
CA PRO A 38 -0.65 -5.65 7.99
C PRO A 38 -0.79 -5.92 9.49
N ARG A 39 -0.43 -4.96 10.35
CA ARG A 39 -0.54 -5.07 11.81
C ARG A 39 -1.93 -4.58 12.25
N PRO A 40 -2.72 -5.42 12.94
CA PRO A 40 -4.03 -5.01 13.44
C PRO A 40 -3.93 -3.81 14.39
N GLY A 41 -4.82 -2.83 14.21
CA GLY A 41 -4.95 -1.66 15.09
C GLY A 41 -4.05 -0.48 14.71
N VAL A 42 -2.94 -0.70 13.98
CA VAL A 42 -2.00 0.37 13.65
C VAL A 42 -2.61 1.39 12.70
N ALA A 43 -3.24 0.93 11.62
CA ALA A 43 -3.88 1.82 10.65
C ALA A 43 -5.12 2.48 11.25
N GLU A 44 -5.88 1.75 12.05
CA GLU A 44 -7.09 2.23 12.72
C GLU A 44 -6.78 3.33 13.73
N ASP A 45 -5.78 3.15 14.59
CA ASP A 45 -5.36 4.16 15.56
C ASP A 45 -4.84 5.43 14.87
N LEU A 46 -4.04 5.27 13.81
CA LEU A 46 -3.55 6.39 13.01
C LEU A 46 -4.69 7.13 12.29
N ALA A 47 -5.70 6.40 11.82
CA ALA A 47 -6.88 7.00 11.21
C ALA A 47 -7.64 7.87 12.21
N VAL A 48 -7.85 7.37 13.44
CA VAL A 48 -8.47 8.17 14.52
C VAL A 48 -7.66 9.43 14.83
N GLU A 49 -6.33 9.35 14.80
CA GLU A 49 -5.47 10.51 15.05
C GLU A 49 -5.60 11.59 13.97
N LEU A 50 -5.70 11.18 12.70
CA LEU A 50 -5.63 12.09 11.55
C LEU A 50 -7.00 12.51 11.02
N ASP A 51 -8.07 11.82 11.40
CA ASP A 51 -9.43 12.10 10.94
C ASP A 51 -9.85 13.53 11.30
N ARG A 52 -10.32 14.26 10.29
CA ARG A 52 -10.77 15.65 10.46
C ARG A 52 -11.76 16.09 9.40
N PRO A 53 -12.59 17.11 9.70
CA PRO A 53 -13.47 17.71 8.71
C PRO A 53 -12.70 18.12 7.44
N GLY A 54 -13.18 17.67 6.29
CA GLY A 54 -12.57 17.95 4.98
C GLY A 54 -11.46 16.98 4.56
N CYS A 55 -11.02 16.07 5.41
CA CYS A 55 -10.12 14.97 5.05
C CYS A 55 -10.42 13.74 5.94
N PRO A 56 -11.54 13.03 5.69
CA PRO A 56 -11.85 11.79 6.40
C PRO A 56 -10.75 10.75 6.22
N VAL A 57 -10.43 10.02 7.29
CA VAL A 57 -9.40 8.96 7.27
C VAL A 57 -10.00 7.63 7.70
N VAL A 58 -9.75 6.59 6.91
CA VAL A 58 -10.19 5.21 7.19
C VAL A 58 -8.96 4.33 7.37
N GLY A 59 -8.85 3.69 8.52
CA GLY A 59 -7.81 2.70 8.79
C GLY A 59 -8.34 1.28 8.64
N VAL A 60 -7.59 0.39 8.01
CA VAL A 60 -7.93 -1.02 7.88
C VAL A 60 -6.69 -1.92 8.01
N CYS A 61 -6.86 -3.08 8.62
CA CYS A 61 -5.87 -4.15 8.52
C CYS A 61 -5.92 -4.80 7.13
N GLY A 62 -4.78 -4.92 6.43
CA GLY A 62 -4.71 -5.55 5.11
C GLY A 62 -3.30 -5.83 4.62
N ASP A 63 -3.14 -6.85 3.76
CA ASP A 63 -1.84 -7.26 3.21
C ASP A 63 -1.80 -7.05 1.69
N VAL A 64 -1.07 -6.02 1.24
CA VAL A 64 -0.98 -5.67 -0.19
C VAL A 64 -0.15 -6.63 -1.04
N HIS A 65 0.47 -7.65 -0.46
CA HIS A 65 0.97 -8.78 -1.23
C HIS A 65 -0.16 -9.69 -1.74
N ARG A 66 -1.40 -9.51 -1.26
CA ARG A 66 -2.58 -10.23 -1.71
C ARG A 66 -3.41 -9.36 -2.67
N PRO A 67 -3.57 -9.78 -3.95
CA PRO A 67 -4.41 -9.04 -4.90
C PRO A 67 -5.86 -8.85 -4.42
N SER A 68 -6.42 -9.81 -3.67
CA SER A 68 -7.75 -9.71 -3.07
C SER A 68 -7.86 -8.56 -2.08
N ASP A 69 -6.81 -8.31 -1.30
CA ASP A 69 -6.79 -7.26 -0.31
C ASP A 69 -6.68 -5.91 -1.01
N ILE A 70 -5.83 -5.78 -2.05
CA ILE A 70 -5.79 -4.57 -2.89
C ILE A 70 -7.19 -4.24 -3.44
N ALA A 71 -7.89 -5.22 -3.98
CA ALA A 71 -9.26 -5.04 -4.47
C ALA A 71 -10.20 -4.54 -3.37
N ALA A 72 -10.11 -5.11 -2.17
CA ALA A 72 -10.90 -4.70 -1.03
C ALA A 72 -10.56 -3.27 -0.56
N LEU A 73 -9.28 -2.87 -0.60
CA LEU A 73 -8.84 -1.51 -0.27
C LEU A 73 -9.43 -0.49 -1.24
N VAL A 74 -9.35 -0.75 -2.55
CA VAL A 74 -9.92 0.12 -3.59
C VAL A 74 -11.43 0.24 -3.41
N ALA A 75 -12.13 -0.88 -3.19
CA ALA A 75 -13.57 -0.89 -2.97
C ALA A 75 -13.97 -0.13 -1.70
N THR A 76 -13.20 -0.29 -0.61
CA THR A 76 -13.44 0.41 0.66
C THR A 76 -13.24 1.91 0.49
N ALA A 77 -12.15 2.34 -0.14
CA ALA A 77 -11.91 3.75 -0.41
C ALA A 77 -13.02 4.34 -1.29
N ALA A 78 -13.37 3.67 -2.39
CA ALA A 78 -14.45 4.11 -3.28
C ALA A 78 -15.79 4.28 -2.55
N LYS A 79 -16.13 3.35 -1.66
CA LYS A 79 -17.37 3.36 -0.89
C LYS A 79 -17.42 4.47 0.16
N HIS A 80 -16.32 4.69 0.88
CA HIS A 80 -16.31 5.56 2.06
C HIS A 80 -15.83 6.99 1.78
N LEU A 81 -14.96 7.16 0.77
CA LEU A 81 -14.24 8.40 0.50
C LEU A 81 -14.48 8.92 -0.93
N GLY A 82 -14.91 8.04 -1.84
CA GLY A 82 -15.04 8.33 -3.27
C GLY A 82 -13.90 7.75 -4.10
N PRO A 83 -13.90 8.01 -5.43
CA PRO A 83 -12.94 7.39 -6.35
C PRO A 83 -11.50 7.73 -5.97
N ILE A 84 -10.65 6.70 -5.97
CA ILE A 84 -9.24 6.86 -5.65
C ILE A 84 -8.51 7.57 -6.79
N GLY A 85 -7.64 8.52 -6.43
CA GLY A 85 -6.77 9.22 -7.38
C GLY A 85 -5.32 8.76 -7.30
N LEU A 86 -4.87 8.35 -6.10
CA LEU A 86 -3.49 7.95 -5.83
C LEU A 86 -3.46 6.66 -5.00
N PHE A 87 -2.48 5.80 -5.29
CA PHE A 87 -2.17 4.62 -4.50
C PHE A 87 -0.69 4.68 -4.12
N ALA A 88 -0.39 4.70 -2.83
CA ALA A 88 0.96 4.77 -2.32
C ALA A 88 1.32 3.50 -1.56
N VAL A 89 2.55 3.02 -1.78
CA VAL A 89 3.16 1.90 -1.07
C VAL A 89 4.26 2.47 -0.18
N ALA A 90 4.19 2.25 1.12
CA ALA A 90 5.19 2.69 2.09
C ALA A 90 5.83 1.47 2.76
N GLY A 91 7.13 1.31 2.62
CA GLY A 91 7.87 0.19 3.20
C GLY A 91 9.09 0.66 4.00
N PRO A 92 9.94 -0.27 4.44
CA PRO A 92 11.06 0.03 5.32
C PRO A 92 12.13 0.90 4.64
N ASP A 93 12.29 0.75 3.32
CA ASP A 93 13.36 1.41 2.55
C ASP A 93 12.86 2.64 1.77
N GLY A 94 11.58 2.99 1.87
CA GLY A 94 11.04 4.19 1.22
C GLY A 94 9.55 4.10 0.87
N GLU A 95 9.14 4.93 -0.09
CA GLU A 95 7.77 5.01 -0.57
C GLU A 95 7.70 5.14 -2.08
N ARG A 96 6.62 4.61 -2.65
CA ARG A 96 6.32 4.73 -4.07
C ARG A 96 4.85 5.10 -4.25
N ILE A 97 4.58 6.03 -5.18
CA ILE A 97 3.23 6.55 -5.40
C ILE A 97 2.86 6.34 -6.86
N VAL A 98 1.71 5.69 -7.06
CA VAL A 98 1.08 5.43 -8.36
C VAL A 98 -0.10 6.39 -8.51
N SER A 99 -0.15 7.10 -9.63
CA SER A 99 -1.27 7.96 -10.00
C SER A 99 -2.21 7.18 -10.91
N LEU A 100 -3.49 7.10 -10.55
CA LEU A 100 -4.46 6.37 -11.37
C LEU A 100 -4.79 7.09 -12.68
N ALA A 101 -4.53 8.40 -12.75
CA ALA A 101 -4.65 9.15 -14.00
C ALA A 101 -3.59 8.75 -15.05
N ASP A 102 -2.57 8.00 -14.64
CA ASP A 102 -1.52 7.51 -15.54
C ASP A 102 -1.84 6.08 -16.04
N LEU A 103 -2.93 5.46 -15.57
CA LEU A 103 -3.40 4.15 -16.02
C LEU A 103 -4.21 4.29 -17.31
N PRO A 104 -4.17 3.29 -18.21
CA PRO A 104 -4.95 3.31 -19.44
C PRO A 104 -6.47 3.24 -19.17
N ASP A 105 -7.22 4.26 -19.61
CA ASP A 105 -8.67 4.43 -19.39
C ASP A 105 -9.61 3.35 -19.99
N HIS A 106 -9.08 2.40 -20.77
CA HIS A 106 -9.88 1.43 -21.56
C HIS A 106 -9.88 0.01 -21.00
N LEU A 107 -9.23 -0.21 -19.86
CA LEU A 107 -9.08 -1.51 -19.21
C LEU A 107 -9.67 -1.50 -17.80
N ASP A 108 -9.84 -2.67 -17.20
CA ASP A 108 -10.31 -2.80 -15.82
C ASP A 108 -9.32 -2.07 -14.88
N PRO A 109 -9.70 -0.95 -14.24
CA PRO A 109 -8.78 -0.15 -13.45
C PRO A 109 -8.12 -0.92 -12.31
N LEU A 110 -8.78 -1.95 -11.79
CA LEU A 110 -8.21 -2.79 -10.75
C LEU A 110 -7.10 -3.70 -11.32
N ALA A 111 -7.33 -4.31 -12.48
CA ALA A 111 -6.34 -5.15 -13.13
C ALA A 111 -5.09 -4.34 -13.53
N GLU A 112 -5.30 -3.14 -14.06
CA GLU A 112 -4.23 -2.21 -14.42
C GLU A 112 -3.49 -1.65 -13.22
N LEU A 113 -4.11 -1.58 -12.04
CA LEU A 113 -3.46 -1.14 -10.81
C LEU A 113 -2.55 -2.22 -10.20
N LEU A 114 -2.86 -3.51 -10.38
CA LEU A 114 -2.07 -4.59 -9.77
C LEU A 114 -0.63 -4.62 -10.28
N ALA A 115 -0.40 -4.39 -11.58
CA ALA A 115 0.94 -4.37 -12.17
C ALA A 115 1.85 -3.27 -11.57
N PRO A 116 1.48 -1.97 -11.58
CA PRO A 116 2.30 -0.91 -11.01
C PRO A 116 2.40 -0.98 -9.49
N VAL A 117 1.39 -1.52 -8.79
CA VAL A 117 1.52 -1.80 -7.35
C VAL A 117 2.55 -2.89 -7.09
N GLY A 118 2.58 -3.96 -7.89
CA GLY A 118 3.60 -5.01 -7.81
C GLY A 118 5.02 -4.48 -8.07
N GLU A 119 5.18 -3.58 -9.05
CA GLU A 119 6.45 -2.88 -9.30
C GLU A 119 6.83 -1.99 -8.13
N ALA A 120 5.90 -1.19 -7.61
CA ALA A 120 6.12 -0.32 -6.45
C ALA A 120 6.57 -1.11 -5.22
N ILE A 121 5.97 -2.27 -4.95
CA ILE A 121 6.40 -3.18 -3.88
C ILE A 121 7.85 -3.65 -4.11
N SER A 122 8.19 -4.02 -5.35
CA SER A 122 9.53 -4.51 -5.72
C SER A 122 10.62 -3.43 -5.68
N GLU A 123 10.25 -2.16 -5.87
CA GLU A 123 11.16 -1.02 -5.72
C GLU A 123 11.40 -0.65 -4.26
N VAL A 124 10.38 -0.80 -3.42
CA VAL A 124 10.40 -0.42 -2.00
C VAL A 124 10.94 -1.55 -1.11
N VAL A 125 10.94 -2.79 -1.58
CA VAL A 125 11.57 -3.94 -0.93
C VAL A 125 12.63 -4.48 -1.88
N PRO A 126 13.95 -4.35 -1.60
CA PRO A 126 14.96 -4.91 -2.46
C PRO A 126 14.71 -6.41 -2.62
N PRO A 127 14.96 -7.01 -3.80
CA PRO A 127 14.80 -8.44 -3.99
C PRO A 127 15.71 -9.11 -2.98
N GLN A 128 15.12 -9.71 -1.94
CA GLN A 128 15.87 -10.57 -1.06
C GLN A 128 16.53 -11.60 -1.98
N ARG A 129 17.87 -11.63 -2.00
CA ARG A 129 18.60 -12.77 -2.56
C ARG A 129 17.90 -13.99 -2.00
N GLN A 130 17.20 -14.73 -2.87
CA GLN A 130 16.80 -16.09 -2.57
C GLN A 130 18.04 -16.74 -1.98
N ALA A 131 17.97 -17.13 -0.71
CA ALA A 131 19.05 -17.86 -0.07
C ALA A 131 19.29 -19.11 -0.93
N SER A 132 20.29 -19.01 -1.80
CA SER A 132 20.70 -20.08 -2.68
C SER A 132 21.30 -21.17 -1.81
N ASP A 133 20.79 -22.38 -2.00
CA ASP A 133 21.48 -23.65 -1.82
C ASP A 133 22.12 -23.93 -0.46
N SER A 134 21.37 -24.63 0.40
CA SER A 134 22.00 -25.63 1.26
C SER A 134 22.11 -26.96 0.48
N PRO A 135 23.30 -27.36 -0.01
CA PRO A 135 23.51 -28.76 -0.34
C PRO A 135 23.56 -29.54 0.98
N SER A 136 22.50 -30.29 1.26
CA SER A 136 22.50 -31.33 2.29
C SER A 136 23.51 -32.41 1.89
N ALA A 137 24.76 -32.22 2.32
CA ALA A 137 25.83 -33.19 2.17
C ALA A 137 26.09 -33.85 3.54
N ALA A 138 25.54 -35.04 3.74
CA ALA A 138 26.20 -36.14 4.45
C ALA A 138 25.35 -37.42 4.35
N ARG A 139 25.52 -38.16 3.26
CA ARG A 139 25.25 -39.60 3.28
C ARG A 139 26.33 -40.25 4.14
N THR A 140 25.96 -40.61 5.36
CA THR A 140 26.73 -41.53 6.20
C THR A 140 26.65 -42.93 5.58
N ALA A 141 27.76 -43.41 5.04
CA ALA A 141 27.94 -44.82 4.69
C ALA A 141 29.41 -45.22 4.86
N VAL A 142 29.83 -45.50 6.09
CA VAL A 142 30.94 -46.42 6.39
C VAL A 142 30.68 -47.01 7.78
N ARG A 143 30.22 -48.26 7.85
CA ARG A 143 30.89 -49.42 8.47
C ARG A 143 29.99 -50.64 8.43
#